data_AF-A0A6N9GP44-F1
#
_entry.id   AF-A0A6N9GP44-F1
#
_cell.length_a   1.000
_cell.length_b   1.000
_cell.length_c   1.000
_cell.angle_alpha   90.00
_cell.angle_beta   90.00
_cell.angle_gamma   90.00
#
_symmetry.space_group_name_H-M   'P 1'
#
loop_
_entity.id
_entity.type
_entity.pdbx_description
1 polymer ?
#
loop_
_entity_poly.entity_id
_entity_poly.type
_entity_poly.pdbx_seq_one_letter_code
_entity_poly.pdbx_strand_id
1 'polypeptide(L)'
;MAQEQHPRIRPSDIVASSDDPFENDLLERRPAVESSTPILASLTGPCVISVDAEYGAGRTLFLRMWSQHLQNAGFHVIQLNAWEADFTNKPLHALTAELTRSSRRPLGAEGETVGKMRRLSSDAGKSKFPVFRPLTIV
;
A
#
# COMPACT_ATOMS: atom_id res chain seq x y z
N MET A 1 4.84 37.28 -33.35
CA MET A 1 5.42 35.93 -33.19
C MET A 1 4.62 35.24 -32.10
N ALA A 2 3.49 34.61 -32.46
CA ALA A 2 2.65 33.90 -31.49
C ALA A 2 3.27 32.53 -31.21
N GLN A 3 3.52 32.21 -29.95
CA GLN A 3 4.00 30.88 -29.55
C GLN A 3 2.84 29.89 -29.70
N GLU A 4 2.93 28.97 -30.67
CA GLU A 4 2.03 27.83 -30.79
C GLU A 4 2.20 26.93 -29.57
N GLN A 5 1.20 26.94 -28.68
CA GLN A 5 1.09 25.98 -27.60
C GLN A 5 0.38 24.74 -28.14
N HIS A 6 1.16 23.71 -28.50
CA HIS A 6 0.59 22.41 -28.84
C HIS A 6 -0.06 21.78 -27.59
N PRO A 7 -1.31 21.29 -27.67
CA PRO A 7 -1.96 20.62 -26.55
C PRO A 7 -1.19 19.33 -26.21
N ARG A 8 -0.54 19.28 -25.04
CA ARG A 8 -0.01 18.04 -24.47
C ARG A 8 -1.18 17.20 -24.00
N ILE A 9 -1.54 16.17 -24.76
CA ILE A 9 -2.44 15.12 -24.29
C ILE A 9 -1.67 14.32 -23.25
N ARG A 10 -1.91 14.60 -21.96
CA ARG A 10 -1.52 13.70 -20.87
C ARG A 10 -2.69 12.74 -20.65
N PRO A 11 -2.50 11.42 -20.80
CA PRO A 11 -3.48 10.48 -20.32
C PRO A 11 -3.71 10.73 -18.83
N SER A 12 -4.97 10.70 -18.40
CA SER A 12 -5.31 10.72 -16.98
C SER A 12 -4.67 9.51 -16.28
N ASP A 13 -4.13 9.73 -15.09
CA ASP A 13 -3.58 8.65 -14.27
C ASP A 13 -4.68 7.62 -13.99
N ILE A 14 -4.39 6.35 -14.27
CA ILE A 14 -5.23 5.25 -13.83
C ILE A 14 -4.98 5.07 -12.34
N VAL A 15 -6.06 5.21 -11.56
CA VAL A 15 -6.04 5.13 -10.09
C VAL A 15 -6.62 3.78 -9.67
N ALA A 16 -5.92 3.08 -8.78
CA ALA A 16 -6.48 1.91 -8.10
C ALA A 16 -7.47 2.41 -7.04
N SER A 17 -8.73 2.02 -7.15
CA SER A 17 -9.77 2.35 -6.17
C SER A 17 -9.48 1.64 -4.84
N SER A 18 -9.91 2.24 -3.72
CA SER A 18 -9.77 1.63 -2.40
C SER A 18 -10.58 0.33 -2.27
N ASP A 19 -11.74 0.30 -2.92
CA ASP A 19 -12.72 -0.79 -2.77
C ASP A 19 -12.36 -1.97 -3.68
N ASP A 20 -12.08 -1.68 -4.95
CA ASP A 20 -11.58 -2.65 -5.93
C ASP A 20 -10.36 -2.09 -6.69
N PRO A 21 -9.13 -2.53 -6.39
CA PRO A 21 -7.94 -2.06 -7.08
C PRO A 21 -7.89 -2.45 -8.56
N PHE A 22 -8.71 -3.42 -9.00
CA PHE A 22 -8.72 -3.94 -10.36
C PHE A 22 -9.85 -3.39 -11.25
N GLU A 23 -10.68 -2.48 -10.74
CA GLU A 23 -11.83 -1.91 -11.47
C GLU A 23 -11.43 -1.36 -12.86
N ASN A 24 -10.24 -0.76 -12.94
CA ASN A 24 -9.70 -0.15 -14.16
C ASN A 24 -8.58 -0.98 -14.81
N ASP A 25 -8.49 -2.28 -14.52
CA ASP A 25 -7.44 -3.16 -15.03
C ASP A 25 -7.73 -3.65 -16.46
N LEU A 26 -7.35 -2.83 -17.45
CA LEU A 26 -7.48 -3.15 -18.88
C LEU A 26 -6.53 -4.27 -19.36
N LEU A 27 -5.54 -4.65 -18.54
CA LEU A 27 -4.50 -5.63 -18.89
C LEU A 27 -4.69 -6.97 -18.18
N GLU A 28 -5.82 -7.15 -17.47
CA GLU A 28 -6.19 -8.38 -16.77
C GLU A 28 -5.05 -8.94 -15.89
N ARG A 29 -4.37 -8.05 -15.15
CA ARG A 29 -3.20 -8.35 -14.30
C ARG A 29 -3.57 -8.85 -12.91
N ARG A 30 -4.85 -8.88 -12.54
CA ARG A 30 -5.34 -9.46 -11.28
C ARG A 30 -4.71 -10.83 -10.94
N PRO A 31 -4.66 -11.83 -11.85
CA PRO A 31 -4.05 -13.12 -11.52
C PRO A 31 -2.57 -13.04 -11.17
N ALA A 32 -1.83 -12.11 -11.80
CA ALA A 32 -0.42 -11.89 -11.51
C ALA A 32 -0.22 -11.26 -10.12
N VAL A 33 -1.09 -10.33 -9.73
CA VAL A 33 -1.10 -9.73 -8.39
C VAL A 33 -1.43 -10.77 -7.31
N GLU A 34 -2.49 -11.56 -7.55
CA GLU A 34 -2.93 -12.61 -6.62
C GLU A 34 -1.88 -13.72 -6.49
N SER A 35 -1.18 -14.08 -7.56
CA SER A 35 -0.11 -15.10 -7.52
C SER A 35 1.17 -14.60 -6.84
N SER A 36 1.47 -13.29 -6.92
CA SER A 36 2.68 -12.70 -6.35
C SER A 36 2.56 -12.43 -4.84
N THR A 37 1.33 -12.22 -4.35
CA THR A 37 1.07 -11.87 -2.94
C THR A 37 1.44 -12.98 -1.95
N PRO A 38 1.13 -14.26 -2.18
CA PRO A 38 1.57 -15.36 -1.31
C PRO A 38 3.09 -15.47 -1.19
N ILE A 39 3.83 -15.13 -2.26
CA ILE A 39 5.29 -15.13 -2.26
C ILE A 39 5.77 -14.13 -1.21
N LEU A 40 5.29 -12.88 -1.26
CA LEU A 40 5.60 -11.87 -0.24
C LEU A 40 5.18 -12.30 1.17
N ALA A 41 3.96 -12.82 1.32
CA ALA A 41 3.42 -13.21 2.62
C ALA A 41 4.18 -14.37 3.29
N SER A 42 4.83 -15.21 2.49
CA SER A 42 5.62 -16.36 2.98
C SER A 42 7.02 -15.98 3.48
N LEU A 43 7.50 -14.76 3.20
CA LEU A 43 8.85 -14.32 3.56
C LEU A 43 8.91 -13.99 5.06
N THR A 44 9.84 -14.64 5.76
CA THR A 44 9.99 -14.51 7.22
C THR A 44 10.96 -13.40 7.66
N GLY A 45 11.59 -12.69 6.72
CA GLY A 45 12.60 -11.68 7.01
C GLY A 45 12.70 -10.59 5.95
N PRO A 46 13.56 -9.58 6.15
CA PRO A 46 13.74 -8.49 5.20
C PRO A 46 14.18 -9.01 3.83
N CYS A 47 13.45 -8.63 2.79
CA CYS A 47 13.72 -9.05 1.42
C CYS A 47 13.62 -7.88 0.46
N VAL A 48 14.32 -7.99 -0.67
CA VAL A 48 14.18 -7.08 -1.81
C VAL A 48 13.70 -7.88 -3.00
N ILE A 49 12.61 -7.42 -3.63
CA ILE A 49 12.05 -8.02 -4.84
C ILE A 49 12.11 -6.97 -5.95
N SER A 50 12.54 -7.40 -7.14
CA SER A 50 12.49 -6.58 -8.35
C SER A 50 11.43 -7.12 -9.30
N VAL A 51 10.66 -6.22 -9.91
CA VAL A 51 9.65 -6.54 -10.92
C VAL A 51 10.07 -5.92 -12.25
N ASP A 52 10.19 -6.74 -13.28
CA ASP A 52 10.65 -6.34 -14.61
C ASP A 52 9.61 -6.68 -15.70
N ALA A 53 9.49 -5.84 -16.74
CA ALA A 53 8.55 -5.98 -17.88
C ALA A 53 8.87 -5.00 -19.03
N GLU A 54 8.28 -5.03 -20.21
CA GLU A 54 8.68 -4.04 -21.24
C GLU A 54 8.22 -2.58 -20.94
N TYR A 55 8.83 -1.59 -21.58
CA TYR A 55 8.36 -0.20 -21.47
C TYR A 55 6.93 -0.10 -22.04
N GLY A 56 6.03 0.54 -21.29
CA GLY A 56 4.62 0.62 -21.68
C GLY A 56 3.78 -0.60 -21.27
N ALA A 57 4.36 -1.64 -20.66
CA ALA A 57 3.62 -2.83 -20.22
C ALA A 57 2.69 -2.61 -19.00
N GLY A 58 2.56 -1.37 -18.51
CA GLY A 58 1.71 -1.03 -17.37
C GLY A 58 2.34 -1.31 -15.99
N ARG A 59 3.68 -1.43 -15.88
CA ARG A 59 4.39 -1.70 -14.61
C ARG A 59 3.96 -0.80 -13.46
N THR A 60 3.84 0.51 -13.72
CA THR A 60 3.43 1.49 -12.70
C THR A 60 2.01 1.23 -12.21
N LEU A 61 1.09 0.90 -13.12
CA LEU A 61 -0.27 0.55 -12.77
C LEU A 61 -0.32 -0.76 -11.98
N PHE A 62 0.42 -1.78 -12.42
CA PHE A 62 0.57 -3.04 -11.69
C PHE A 62 1.02 -2.82 -10.23
N LEU A 63 2.06 -2.00 -10.02
CA LEU A 63 2.55 -1.70 -8.66
C LEU A 63 1.53 -0.92 -7.83
N ARG A 64 0.75 -0.01 -8.44
CA ARG A 64 -0.34 0.72 -7.75
C ARG A 64 -1.47 -0.23 -7.33
N MET A 65 -1.91 -1.11 -8.23
CA MET A 65 -2.95 -2.11 -7.94
C MET A 65 -2.47 -3.10 -6.86
N TRP A 66 -1.22 -3.57 -6.96
CA TRP A 66 -0.66 -4.49 -5.98
C TRP A 66 -0.49 -3.84 -4.60
N SER A 67 -0.01 -2.58 -4.56
CA SER A 67 0.09 -1.79 -3.33
C SER A 67 -1.26 -1.67 -2.63
N GLN A 68 -2.33 -1.33 -3.36
CA GLN A 68 -3.67 -1.23 -2.81
C GLN A 68 -4.23 -2.59 -2.40
N HIS A 69 -4.00 -3.65 -3.18
CA HIS A 69 -4.39 -5.02 -2.83
C HIS A 69 -3.74 -5.48 -1.51
N LEU A 70 -2.45 -5.20 -1.32
CA LEU A 70 -1.72 -5.50 -0.08
C LEU A 70 -2.26 -4.67 1.10
N GLN A 71 -2.57 -3.39 0.91
CA GLN A 71 -3.19 -2.57 1.95
C GLN A 71 -4.56 -3.14 2.36
N ASN A 72 -5.39 -3.55 1.40
CA ASN A 72 -6.68 -4.19 1.67
C ASN A 72 -6.54 -5.54 2.39
N ALA A 73 -5.42 -6.25 2.17
CA ALA A 73 -5.07 -7.46 2.90
C ALA A 73 -4.44 -7.20 4.28
N GLY A 74 -4.34 -5.93 4.72
CA GLY A 74 -3.85 -5.54 6.04
C GLY A 74 -2.34 -5.32 6.15
N PHE A 75 -1.61 -5.34 5.03
CA PHE A 75 -0.18 -5.04 5.02
C PHE A 75 0.07 -3.52 5.11
N HIS A 76 1.13 -3.13 5.82
CA HIS A 76 1.62 -1.77 5.80
C HIS A 76 2.47 -1.54 4.55
N VAL A 77 1.97 -0.71 3.62
CA VAL A 77 2.65 -0.46 2.34
C VAL A 77 3.03 1.00 2.24
N ILE A 78 4.28 1.25 1.83
CA ILE A 78 4.79 2.59 1.52
C ILE A 78 5.23 2.58 0.07
N GLN A 79 4.65 3.46 -0.73
CA GLN A 79 5.00 3.63 -2.13
C GLN A 79 5.82 4.90 -2.33
N LEU A 80 6.98 4.78 -2.96
CA LEU A 80 7.87 5.89 -3.26
C LEU A 80 8.20 5.91 -4.76
N ASN A 81 7.93 7.03 -5.42
CA ASN A 81 8.39 7.26 -6.79
C ASN A 81 9.76 7.95 -6.75
N ALA A 82 10.80 7.26 -7.19
CA ALA A 82 12.16 7.79 -7.21
C ALA A 82 12.28 9.09 -8.01
N TRP A 83 11.63 9.21 -9.17
CA TRP A 83 11.72 10.40 -10.03
C TRP A 83 11.09 11.65 -9.40
N GLU A 84 10.04 11.49 -8.60
CA GLU A 84 9.41 12.59 -7.87
C GLU A 84 10.22 12.99 -6.63
N ALA A 85 10.97 12.04 -6.06
CA ALA A 85 11.80 12.25 -4.88
C ALA A 85 13.22 12.76 -5.20
N ASP A 86 13.68 12.58 -6.45
CA ASP A 86 15.06 12.88 -6.90
C ASP A 86 15.41 14.38 -6.92
N PHE A 87 14.40 15.26 -6.79
CA PHE A 87 14.63 16.71 -6.70
C PHE A 87 15.27 17.16 -5.38
N THR A 88 15.42 16.25 -4.42
CA THR A 88 16.09 16.52 -3.14
C THR A 88 17.48 15.91 -3.11
N ASN A 89 18.51 16.69 -2.78
CA ASN A 89 19.90 16.22 -2.58
C ASN A 89 20.07 15.21 -1.43
N LYS A 90 18.96 14.66 -0.88
CA LYS A 90 18.91 13.81 0.31
C LYS A 90 17.79 12.77 0.15
N PRO A 91 17.98 11.71 -0.66
CA PRO A 91 16.97 10.66 -0.89
C PRO A 91 16.48 10.00 0.40
N LEU A 92 17.33 9.92 1.43
CA LEU A 92 16.95 9.44 2.76
C LEU A 92 15.89 10.31 3.43
N HIS A 93 15.85 11.61 3.17
CA HIS A 93 14.81 12.48 3.74
C HIS A 93 13.43 12.19 3.14
N ALA A 94 13.35 11.93 1.83
CA ALA A 94 12.10 11.55 1.19
C ALA A 94 11.56 10.24 1.79
N LEU A 95 12.46 9.26 1.99
CA LEU A 95 12.10 8.00 2.63
C LEU A 95 11.65 8.18 4.08
N THR A 96 12.41 8.92 4.91
CA THR A 96 12.06 9.17 6.31
C THR A 96 10.75 9.96 6.45
N ALA A 97 10.48 10.88 5.53
CA ALA A 97 9.22 11.63 5.50
C ALA A 97 8.02 10.70 5.27
N GLU A 98 8.12 9.79 4.30
CA GLU A 98 7.05 8.81 4.02
C GLU A 98 6.90 7.78 5.14
N LEU A 99 8.00 7.31 5.73
CA LEU A 99 7.98 6.45 6.92
C LEU A 99 7.25 7.15 8.08
N THR A 100 7.58 8.42 8.34
CA THR A 100 6.94 9.21 9.41
C THR A 100 5.46 9.45 9.12
N ARG A 101 5.10 9.73 7.87
CA ARG A 101 3.71 9.91 7.43
C ARG A 101 2.89 8.64 7.62
N SER A 102 3.47 7.50 7.29
CA SER A 102 2.84 6.19 7.42
C SER A 102 2.69 5.75 8.88
N SER A 103 3.66 6.07 9.75
CA SER A 103 3.63 5.74 11.19
C SER A 103 2.61 6.57 11.98
N ARG A 104 2.19 7.72 11.46
CA ARG A 104 1.14 8.57 12.06
C ARG A 104 -0.27 8.08 11.78
N ARG A 105 -0.45 7.14 10.83
CA ARG A 105 -1.71 6.40 10.72
C ARG A 105 -1.74 5.40 11.88
N PRO A 106 -2.82 5.35 12.68
CA PRO A 106 -2.88 4.42 13.80
C PRO A 106 -2.68 2.99 13.26
N LEU A 107 -1.61 2.35 13.71
CA LEU A 107 -1.38 0.92 13.51
C LEU A 107 -2.56 0.20 14.16
N GLY A 108 -3.48 -0.31 13.34
CA GLY A 108 -4.68 -0.99 13.80
C GLY A 108 -5.91 -0.07 13.87
N ALA A 109 -6.63 0.02 12.75
CA ALA A 109 -8.08 0.13 12.82
C ALA A 109 -8.64 -1.25 13.25
N GLU A 110 -8.54 -1.57 14.54
CA GLU A 110 -9.54 -2.41 15.22
C GLU A 110 -10.83 -1.57 15.30
N GLY A 111 -11.48 -1.44 14.14
CA GLY A 111 -12.60 -0.54 13.90
C GLY A 111 -13.95 -1.23 13.78
N GLU A 112 -14.15 -2.42 14.37
CA GLU A 112 -15.48 -3.04 14.45
C GLU A 112 -15.86 -3.67 15.80
N THR A 113 -15.03 -3.53 16.85
CA THR A 113 -15.35 -4.11 18.18
C THR A 113 -15.46 -3.08 19.31
N VAL A 114 -15.52 -1.77 19.01
CA VAL A 114 -15.74 -0.73 20.05
C VAL A 114 -17.20 -0.24 20.09
N GLY A 115 -17.99 -0.51 19.04
CA GLY A 115 -19.43 -0.15 18.97
C GLY A 115 -20.41 -1.18 19.58
N LYS A 116 -19.97 -2.41 19.90
CA LYS A 116 -20.86 -3.48 20.40
C LYS A 116 -20.63 -3.90 21.85
N MET A 117 -19.58 -3.40 22.50
CA MET A 117 -19.21 -3.77 23.88
C MET A 117 -19.68 -2.74 24.93
N ARG A 118 -20.93 -2.26 24.81
CA ARG A 118 -21.61 -1.47 25.87
C ARG A 118 -22.93 -2.10 26.31
N ARG A 119 -23.11 -3.41 26.05
CA ARG A 119 -24.27 -4.22 26.47
C ARG A 119 -23.92 -5.63 26.98
N LEU A 120 -22.67 -5.87 27.39
CA LEU A 120 -22.27 -7.14 28.00
C LEU A 120 -21.33 -6.88 29.19
N SER A 121 -21.78 -6.04 30.14
CA SER A 121 -21.17 -5.94 31.49
C SER A 121 -22.00 -6.69 32.54
N SER A 122 -22.85 -7.61 32.12
CA SER A 122 -23.63 -8.47 33.01
C SER A 122 -23.60 -9.90 32.49
N ASP A 123 -22.41 -10.50 32.40
CA ASP A 123 -22.21 -11.89 32.81
C ASP A 123 -20.80 -12.39 32.51
N ALA A 124 -20.27 -13.14 33.47
CA ALA A 124 -19.18 -14.12 33.37
C ALA A 124 -17.83 -13.60 32.82
N GLY A 125 -16.75 -13.53 33.61
CA GLY A 125 -16.20 -14.68 34.33
C GLY A 125 -14.97 -15.22 33.58
N LYS A 126 -13.78 -14.78 34.01
CA LYS A 126 -12.46 -15.43 33.84
C LYS A 126 -12.17 -16.12 32.48
N SER A 127 -11.50 -15.44 31.54
CA SER A 127 -10.56 -16.13 30.64
C SER A 127 -9.56 -15.20 29.94
N LYS A 128 -8.28 -15.48 30.18
CA LYS A 128 -7.05 -15.25 29.39
C LYS A 128 -7.12 -14.27 28.21
N PHE A 129 -6.53 -13.09 28.38
CA PHE A 129 -6.12 -12.22 27.27
C PHE A 129 -4.70 -12.59 26.80
N PRO A 130 -4.44 -12.76 25.49
CA PRO A 130 -3.08 -12.91 24.97
C PRO A 130 -2.35 -11.56 24.98
N VAL A 131 -1.12 -11.56 25.50
CA VAL A 131 -0.19 -10.41 25.48
C VAL A 131 0.41 -10.28 24.08
N PHE A 132 0.16 -9.17 23.39
CA PHE A 132 0.79 -8.84 22.12
C PHE A 132 2.04 -7.97 22.37
N ARG A 133 3.21 -8.39 21.90
CA ARG A 133 4.46 -7.63 22.04
C ARG A 133 4.69 -6.78 20.77
N PRO A 134 5.08 -5.50 20.88
CA PRO A 134 5.42 -4.71 19.71
C PRO A 134 6.80 -5.15 19.17
N LEU A 135 6.88 -5.46 17.88
CA LEU A 135 8.14 -5.75 17.20
C LEU A 135 8.77 -4.43 16.74
N THR A 136 9.87 -4.05 17.38
CA THR A 136 10.76 -2.99 16.94
C THR A 136 11.56 -3.45 15.73
N ILE A 137 11.54 -2.69 14.64
CA ILE A 137 12.42 -2.89 13.49
C ILE A 137 13.31 -1.64 13.37
N VAL A 138 14.62 -1.89 13.28
CA VAL A 138 15.71 -0.94 13.04
C VAL A 138 15.70 -0.49 11.59
#